data_AF-A0A951A406-F1
#
_entry.id   AF-A0A951A406-F1
#
_cell.length_a   1.000
_cell.length_b   1.000
_cell.length_c   1.000
_cell.angle_alpha   90.00
_cell.angle_beta   90.00
_cell.angle_gamma   90.00
#
_symmetry.space_group_name_H-M   'P 1'
#
loop_
_entity.id
_entity.type
_entity.pdbx_description
1 polymer ?
#
loop_
_entity_poly.entity_id
_entity_poly.type
_entity_poly.pdbx_seq_one_letter_code
_entity_poly.pdbx_strand_id
1 'polypeptide(L)'
;EAAIVYAIETTEQRALEAQFAQAQKMQAVGQLAGGVAHDFNNVLQAIIGYSDLLLANHRPTDPAFQDIIQIKQNANRAKNLVQHLLAFSRRQTLRPQVLQLGELIGDLSMLVKRLVGETVKLDMRQGRDLWDVHADATQFEQAILNLAVNARDAMPEGGQLAIRTRNVAAAECAAFGSGLVPSDYVLVEIEDSGTGISPENIEKIFEPFFTTKEVGKGTGLGLSMVYGFVKQTGGFILCDSALGRGTVFRIFLPRYVEEKSAFLSPEGEAAMTPSAAEIEVSDALEPPAVDHTGTGCVLLVEDEEAVRKFAARALVSRGYEVLEAASGREAIDLLDETKTSVDLVVSDVVMPEMDGPTLMRELRKRDPALKIIFVSGYAEDAFAKNLPEGERFTFLPKPFTLKQLIETVKTAIG
;
A
#
# COMPACT_ATOMS: atom_id res chain seq x y z
N GLU A 1 27.18 -57.17 -24.30
CA GLU A 1 27.19 -56.26 -23.13
C GLU A 1 25.86 -55.54 -23.08
N ALA A 2 25.15 -55.60 -21.96
CA ALA A 2 23.92 -54.84 -21.75
C ALA A 2 24.28 -53.57 -20.98
N ALA A 3 24.12 -52.41 -21.61
CA ALA A 3 24.29 -51.12 -20.96
C ALA A 3 22.98 -50.76 -20.24
N ILE A 4 23.04 -50.65 -18.91
CA ILE A 4 21.95 -50.11 -18.10
C ILE A 4 22.12 -48.60 -18.07
N VAL A 5 21.19 -47.87 -18.68
CA VAL A 5 21.15 -46.40 -18.63
C VAL A 5 20.26 -45.99 -17.45
N TYR A 6 20.86 -45.39 -16.43
CA TYR A 6 20.11 -44.70 -15.38
C TYR A 6 19.86 -43.26 -15.81
N ALA A 7 18.61 -42.90 -16.05
CA ALA A 7 18.18 -41.50 -16.15
C ALA A 7 17.66 -41.09 -14.76
N ILE A 8 18.40 -40.19 -14.09
CA ILE A 8 17.96 -39.60 -12.83
C ILE A 8 17.08 -38.40 -13.18
N GLU A 9 15.80 -38.47 -12.80
CA GLU A 9 14.85 -37.39 -12.99
C GLU A 9 15.19 -36.23 -12.05
N THR A 10 15.73 -35.15 -12.61
CA THR A 10 16.18 -33.95 -11.86
C THR A 10 15.20 -32.79 -12.00
N THR A 11 14.01 -33.03 -12.55
CA THR A 11 13.02 -32.01 -12.90
C THR A 11 12.51 -31.26 -11.68
N GLU A 12 12.19 -31.98 -10.61
CA GLU A 12 11.67 -31.42 -9.36
C GLU A 12 12.74 -30.60 -8.63
N GLN A 13 13.98 -31.11 -8.59
CA GLN A 13 15.12 -30.40 -8.00
C GLN A 13 15.44 -29.10 -8.75
N ARG A 14 15.44 -29.13 -10.09
CA ARG A 14 15.66 -27.93 -10.90
C ARG A 14 14.53 -26.91 -10.76
N ALA A 15 13.28 -27.35 -10.61
CA ALA A 15 12.14 -26.46 -10.36
C ALA A 15 12.25 -25.78 -8.98
N LEU A 16 12.66 -26.53 -7.95
CA LEU A 16 12.94 -26.00 -6.61
C LEU A 16 14.12 -25.03 -6.59
N GLU A 17 15.22 -25.36 -7.27
CA GLU A 17 16.39 -24.49 -7.38
C GLU A 17 16.06 -23.19 -8.13
N ALA A 18 15.26 -23.27 -9.20
CA ALA A 18 14.78 -22.09 -9.92
C ALA A 18 13.84 -21.23 -9.07
N GLN A 19 12.91 -21.85 -8.32
CA GLN A 19 12.05 -21.14 -7.38
C GLN A 19 12.85 -20.46 -6.27
N PHE A 20 13.86 -21.15 -5.72
CA PHE A 20 14.73 -20.60 -4.67
C PHE A 20 15.56 -19.43 -5.18
N ALA A 21 16.17 -19.56 -6.37
CA ALA A 21 16.93 -18.47 -6.99
C ALA A 21 16.05 -17.25 -7.31
N GLN A 22 14.81 -17.48 -7.76
CA GLN A 22 13.84 -16.42 -8.02
C GLN A 22 13.39 -15.73 -6.73
N ALA A 23 13.14 -16.49 -5.66
CA ALA A 23 12.79 -15.95 -4.34
C ALA A 23 13.94 -15.12 -3.74
N GLN A 24 15.19 -15.56 -3.89
CA GLN A 24 16.36 -14.85 -3.40
C GLN A 24 16.62 -13.55 -4.18
N LYS A 25 16.44 -13.57 -5.51
CA LYS A 25 16.44 -12.34 -6.32
C LYS A 25 15.35 -11.37 -5.91
N MET A 26 14.13 -11.88 -5.70
CA MET A 26 12.99 -11.07 -5.23
C MET A 26 13.30 -10.40 -3.88
N GLN A 27 13.92 -11.13 -2.95
CA GLN A 27 14.32 -10.59 -1.64
C GLN A 27 15.37 -9.48 -1.77
N ALA A 28 16.38 -9.64 -2.64
CA ALA A 28 17.43 -8.66 -2.84
C ALA A 28 16.91 -7.37 -3.48
N VAL A 29 16.06 -7.48 -4.51
CA VAL A 29 15.41 -6.31 -5.13
C VAL A 29 14.50 -5.61 -4.12
N GLY A 30 13.79 -6.37 -3.28
CA GLY A 30 12.92 -5.79 -2.26
C GLY A 30 13.67 -5.01 -1.18
N GLN A 31 14.81 -5.50 -0.68
CA GLN A 31 15.61 -4.73 0.28
C GLN A 31 16.16 -3.43 -0.33
N LEU A 32 16.68 -3.48 -1.57
CA LEU A 32 17.22 -2.30 -2.26
C LEU A 32 16.14 -1.25 -2.56
N ALA A 33 14.98 -1.68 -3.07
CA ALA A 33 13.87 -0.77 -3.35
C ALA A 33 13.27 -0.17 -2.07
N GLY A 34 13.39 -0.84 -0.92
CA GLY A 34 12.92 -0.32 0.38
C GLY A 34 13.77 0.84 0.88
N GLY A 35 15.10 0.71 0.80
CA GLY A 35 16.04 1.77 1.14
C GLY A 35 15.94 2.97 0.19
N VAL A 36 15.99 2.72 -1.13
CA VAL A 36 15.89 3.79 -2.14
C VAL A 36 14.58 4.55 -2.01
N ALA A 37 13.46 3.87 -1.79
CA ALA A 37 12.19 4.54 -1.69
C ALA A 37 11.97 5.31 -0.38
N HIS A 38 12.67 4.95 0.69
CA HIS A 38 12.73 5.77 1.90
C HIS A 38 13.36 7.14 1.57
N ASP A 39 14.52 7.14 0.93
CA ASP A 39 15.24 8.36 0.56
C ASP A 39 14.42 9.23 -0.41
N PHE A 40 13.78 8.61 -1.40
CA PHE A 40 12.88 9.32 -2.31
C PHE A 40 11.67 9.94 -1.59
N ASN A 41 11.08 9.23 -0.61
CA ASN A 41 9.97 9.78 0.16
C ASN A 41 10.40 10.98 1.00
N ASN A 42 11.62 11.00 1.54
CA ASN A 42 12.14 12.15 2.29
C ASN A 42 12.30 13.38 1.40
N VAL A 43 12.86 13.21 0.20
CA VAL A 43 12.97 14.29 -0.80
C VAL A 43 11.59 14.81 -1.21
N LEU A 44 10.65 13.91 -1.49
CA LEU A 44 9.30 14.27 -1.91
C LEU A 44 8.52 14.95 -0.77
N GLN A 45 8.72 14.53 0.48
CA GLN A 45 8.14 15.16 1.66
C GLN A 45 8.58 16.63 1.77
N ALA A 46 9.86 16.91 1.58
CA ALA A 46 10.38 18.28 1.57
C ALA A 46 9.77 19.11 0.43
N ILE A 47 9.73 18.58 -0.80
CA ILE A 47 9.17 19.29 -1.96
C ILE A 47 7.68 19.62 -1.77
N ILE A 48 6.88 18.64 -1.34
CA ILE A 48 5.45 18.84 -1.08
C ILE A 48 5.26 19.83 0.07
N GLY A 49 6.02 19.68 1.15
CA GLY A 49 5.95 20.53 2.32
C GLY A 49 6.28 22.00 2.02
N TYR A 50 7.38 22.28 1.32
CA TYR A 50 7.72 23.64 0.91
C TYR A 50 6.70 24.22 -0.08
N SER A 51 6.13 23.39 -0.96
CA SER A 51 5.04 23.82 -1.84
C SER A 51 3.80 24.21 -1.04
N ASP A 52 3.41 23.45 -0.02
CA ASP A 52 2.30 23.78 0.87
C ASP A 52 2.52 25.09 1.63
N LEU A 53 3.73 25.33 2.13
CA LEU A 53 4.09 26.59 2.79
C LEU A 53 4.06 27.78 1.84
N LEU A 54 4.52 27.60 0.60
CA LEU A 54 4.45 28.65 -0.41
C LEU A 54 2.99 28.97 -0.76
N LEU A 55 2.14 27.96 -0.96
CA LEU A 55 0.71 28.16 -1.22
C LEU A 55 -0.02 28.82 -0.05
N ALA A 56 0.38 28.57 1.20
CA ALA A 56 -0.19 29.22 2.36
C ALA A 56 0.13 30.74 2.43
N ASN A 57 1.23 31.17 1.81
CA ASN A 57 1.70 32.56 1.84
C ASN A 57 1.43 33.33 0.54
N HIS A 58 1.00 32.67 -0.54
CA HIS A 58 0.69 33.30 -1.82
C HIS A 58 -0.81 33.29 -2.09
N ARG A 59 -1.34 34.38 -2.67
CA ARG A 59 -2.75 34.45 -3.08
C ARG A 59 -2.94 33.75 -4.43
N PRO A 60 -4.14 33.27 -4.75
CA PRO A 60 -4.42 32.68 -6.07
C PRO A 60 -4.16 33.60 -7.27
N THR A 61 -4.12 34.92 -7.05
CA THR A 61 -3.81 35.94 -8.05
C THR A 61 -2.31 36.14 -8.29
N ASP A 62 -1.45 35.52 -7.47
CA ASP A 62 -0.01 35.60 -7.63
C ASP A 62 0.42 34.74 -8.84
N PRO A 63 1.24 35.27 -9.78
CA PRO A 63 1.76 34.50 -10.89
C PRO A 63 2.47 33.20 -10.46
N ALA A 64 3.18 33.20 -9.33
CA ALA A 64 3.88 32.02 -8.82
C ALA A 64 2.92 30.93 -8.28
N PHE A 65 1.68 31.27 -7.93
CA PHE A 65 0.73 30.35 -7.31
C PHE A 65 0.43 29.13 -8.20
N GLN A 66 0.27 29.35 -9.50
CA GLN A 66 0.02 28.27 -10.46
C GLN A 66 1.24 27.35 -10.62
N ASP A 67 2.45 27.91 -10.65
CA ASP A 67 3.68 27.13 -10.74
C ASP A 67 3.89 26.26 -9.49
N ILE A 68 3.61 26.81 -8.30
CA ILE A 68 3.70 26.06 -7.05
C ILE A 68 2.68 24.91 -7.01
N ILE A 69 1.45 25.12 -7.50
CA ILE A 69 0.46 24.04 -7.66
C ILE A 69 1.00 22.93 -8.57
N GLN A 70 1.62 23.29 -9.70
CA GLN A 70 2.18 22.31 -10.63
C GLN A 70 3.34 21.52 -10.01
N ILE A 71 4.24 22.18 -9.28
CA ILE A 71 5.33 21.52 -8.56
C ILE A 71 4.75 20.51 -7.55
N LYS A 72 3.76 20.92 -6.76
CA LYS A 72 3.07 20.05 -5.80
C LYS A 72 2.40 18.86 -6.49
N GLN A 73 1.70 19.07 -7.60
CA GLN A 73 1.03 17.99 -8.33
C GLN A 73 2.02 16.97 -8.89
N ASN A 74 3.14 17.43 -9.46
CA ASN A 74 4.18 16.54 -9.98
C ASN A 74 4.88 15.76 -8.85
N ALA A 75 5.15 16.39 -7.71
CA ALA A 75 5.70 15.71 -6.54
C ALA A 75 4.74 14.63 -6.00
N ASN A 76 3.42 14.89 -5.97
CA ASN A 76 2.43 13.89 -5.60
C ASN A 76 2.34 12.73 -6.61
N ARG A 77 2.52 12.98 -7.91
CA ARG A 77 2.62 11.91 -8.91
C ARG A 77 3.86 11.05 -8.70
N ALA A 78 5.01 11.66 -8.42
CA ALA A 78 6.25 10.94 -8.11
C ALA A 78 6.13 10.11 -6.83
N LYS A 79 5.45 10.64 -5.79
CA LYS A 79 5.11 9.92 -4.56
C LYS A 79 4.36 8.63 -4.85
N ASN A 80 3.30 8.69 -5.67
CA ASN A 80 2.54 7.49 -6.02
C ASN A 80 3.40 6.46 -6.77
N LEU A 81 4.33 6.91 -7.62
CA LEU A 81 5.26 6.03 -8.34
C LEU A 81 6.22 5.30 -7.39
N VAL A 82 6.76 6.01 -6.40
CA VAL A 82 7.64 5.45 -5.35
C VAL A 82 6.87 4.50 -4.44
N GLN A 83 5.61 4.79 -4.13
CA GLN A 83 4.73 3.89 -3.38
C GLN A 83 4.49 2.57 -4.13
N HIS A 84 4.33 2.60 -5.46
CA HIS A 84 4.24 1.38 -6.25
C HIS A 84 5.55 0.56 -6.23
N LEU A 85 6.71 1.23 -6.17
CA LEU A 85 8.01 0.57 -6.01
C LEU A 85 8.17 -0.04 -4.59
N LEU A 86 7.65 0.62 -3.56
CA LEU A 86 7.63 0.12 -2.17
C LEU A 86 6.69 -1.06 -1.98
N ALA A 87 5.54 -1.07 -2.65
CA ALA A 87 4.60 -2.19 -2.63
C ALA A 87 5.25 -3.49 -3.16
N PHE A 88 6.19 -3.36 -4.10
CA PHE A 88 7.01 -4.46 -4.60
C PHE A 88 8.10 -4.91 -3.61
N SER A 89 8.63 -3.98 -2.83
CA SER A 89 9.78 -4.19 -1.95
C SER A 89 9.44 -4.72 -0.57
N ARG A 90 8.32 -4.26 -0.02
CA ARG A 90 7.94 -4.57 1.34
C ARG A 90 7.36 -5.96 1.41
N ARG A 91 7.72 -6.67 2.48
CA ARG A 91 6.79 -7.59 3.13
C ARG A 91 5.62 -6.75 3.65
N GLN A 92 4.73 -6.31 2.76
CA GLN A 92 3.44 -5.79 3.20
C GLN A 92 2.83 -6.93 4.01
N THR A 93 2.55 -6.67 5.29
CA THR A 93 1.95 -7.69 6.14
C THR A 93 0.56 -7.90 5.58
N LEU A 94 0.38 -8.99 4.84
CA LEU A 94 -0.91 -9.36 4.27
C LEU A 94 -1.92 -9.33 5.42
N ARG A 95 -3.03 -8.64 5.22
CA ARG A 95 -4.19 -8.74 6.10
C ARG A 95 -5.24 -9.55 5.35
N PRO A 96 -5.02 -10.86 5.15
CA PRO A 96 -6.00 -11.68 4.46
C PRO A 96 -7.27 -11.72 5.29
N GLN A 97 -8.39 -11.52 4.60
CA GLN A 97 -9.71 -11.57 5.18
C GLN A 97 -10.62 -12.35 4.25
N VAL A 98 -11.77 -12.78 4.76
CA VAL A 98 -12.80 -13.42 3.94
C VAL A 98 -13.47 -12.32 3.11
N LEU A 99 -13.40 -12.46 1.79
CA LEU A 99 -13.87 -11.47 0.81
C LEU A 99 -14.99 -12.01 -0.04
N GLN A 100 -16.01 -11.18 -0.21
CA GLN A 100 -17.01 -11.31 -1.25
C GLN A 100 -16.57 -10.50 -2.48
N LEU A 101 -15.97 -11.18 -3.46
CA LEU A 101 -15.40 -10.49 -4.63
C LEU A 101 -16.43 -9.72 -5.46
N GLY A 102 -17.71 -10.10 -5.41
CA GLY A 102 -18.79 -9.38 -6.09
C GLY A 102 -18.90 -7.93 -5.61
N GLU A 103 -18.93 -7.71 -4.30
CA GLU A 103 -19.03 -6.37 -3.70
C GLU A 103 -17.79 -5.53 -4.05
N LEU A 104 -16.60 -6.11 -3.84
CA LEU A 104 -15.32 -5.43 -4.07
C LEU A 104 -15.15 -4.99 -5.54
N ILE A 105 -15.51 -5.86 -6.49
CA ILE A 105 -15.48 -5.52 -7.92
C ILE A 105 -16.55 -4.47 -8.27
N GLY A 106 -17.68 -4.48 -7.57
CA GLY A 106 -18.74 -3.49 -7.72
C GLY A 106 -18.25 -2.08 -7.36
N ASP A 107 -17.58 -1.96 -6.21
CA ASP A 107 -17.01 -0.70 -5.72
C ASP A 107 -15.91 -0.17 -6.64
N LEU A 108 -15.12 -1.07 -7.22
CA LEU A 108 -14.08 -0.72 -8.18
C LEU A 108 -14.60 -0.22 -9.53
N SER A 109 -15.86 -0.47 -9.88
CA SER A 109 -16.40 -0.20 -11.22
C SER A 109 -16.23 1.27 -11.66
N MET A 110 -16.52 2.22 -10.77
CA MET A 110 -16.35 3.65 -11.06
C MET A 110 -14.88 4.04 -11.23
N LEU A 111 -14.00 3.47 -10.41
CA LEU A 111 -12.56 3.73 -10.48
C LEU A 111 -11.95 3.19 -11.78
N VAL A 112 -12.29 1.95 -12.14
CA VAL A 112 -11.86 1.32 -13.39
C VAL A 112 -12.36 2.13 -14.58
N LYS A 113 -13.65 2.51 -14.60
CA LYS A 113 -14.23 3.33 -15.67
C LYS A 113 -13.48 4.65 -15.86
N ARG A 114 -13.13 5.32 -14.76
CA ARG A 114 -12.35 6.57 -14.81
C ARG A 114 -10.93 6.36 -15.33
N LEU A 115 -10.30 5.23 -14.98
CA LEU A 115 -8.93 4.93 -15.38
C LEU A 115 -8.79 4.55 -16.86
N VAL A 116 -9.75 3.77 -17.39
CA VAL A 116 -9.74 3.36 -18.80
C VAL A 116 -10.17 4.48 -19.75
N GLY A 117 -10.90 5.49 -19.24
CA GLY A 117 -11.31 6.66 -20.01
C GLY A 117 -12.56 6.42 -20.86
N GLU A 118 -12.92 7.42 -21.68
CA GLU A 118 -14.17 7.40 -22.46
C GLU A 118 -14.08 6.57 -23.75
N THR A 119 -12.87 6.33 -24.25
CA THR A 119 -12.62 5.59 -25.51
C THR A 119 -12.74 4.08 -25.34
N VAL A 120 -12.67 3.57 -24.11
CA VAL A 120 -12.77 2.14 -23.79
C VAL A 120 -14.13 1.85 -23.17
N LYS A 121 -14.90 0.96 -23.80
CA LYS A 121 -16.18 0.48 -23.25
C LYS A 121 -15.92 -0.57 -22.17
N LEU A 122 -16.42 -0.31 -20.97
CA LEU A 122 -16.32 -1.22 -19.84
C LEU A 122 -17.57 -2.10 -19.73
N ASP A 123 -17.41 -3.43 -19.80
CA ASP A 123 -18.46 -4.43 -19.57
C ASP A 123 -18.11 -5.24 -18.30
N MET A 124 -18.82 -5.00 -17.19
CA MET A 124 -18.60 -5.73 -15.95
C MET A 124 -19.76 -6.68 -15.68
N ARG A 125 -19.46 -7.98 -15.56
CA ARG A 125 -20.47 -9.02 -15.31
C ARG A 125 -20.07 -9.84 -14.10
N GLN A 126 -20.85 -9.72 -13.05
CA GLN A 126 -20.63 -10.49 -11.83
C GLN A 126 -21.44 -11.77 -11.85
N GLY A 127 -20.79 -12.87 -11.48
CA GLY A 127 -21.48 -14.13 -11.20
C GLY A 127 -22.45 -13.96 -10.04
N ARG A 128 -23.54 -14.73 -10.05
CA ARG A 128 -24.43 -14.83 -8.89
C ARG A 128 -23.83 -15.81 -7.88
N ASP A 129 -24.05 -15.54 -6.60
CA ASP A 129 -23.67 -16.41 -5.48
C ASP A 129 -22.19 -16.84 -5.56
N LEU A 130 -21.30 -15.86 -5.81
CA LEU A 130 -19.86 -16.09 -5.80
C LEU A 130 -19.43 -16.64 -4.45
N TRP A 131 -18.55 -17.63 -4.47
CA TRP A 131 -17.99 -18.15 -3.23
C TRP A 131 -17.08 -17.12 -2.57
N ASP A 132 -16.95 -17.22 -1.25
CA ASP A 132 -16.00 -16.39 -0.51
C ASP A 132 -14.56 -16.80 -0.86
N VAL A 133 -13.62 -15.86 -0.77
CA VAL A 133 -12.19 -16.10 -0.93
C VAL A 133 -11.42 -15.51 0.25
N HIS A 134 -10.30 -16.13 0.62
CA HIS A 134 -9.46 -15.63 1.69
C HIS A 134 -8.25 -14.89 1.11
N ALA A 135 -8.34 -13.57 0.99
CA ALA A 135 -7.33 -12.75 0.33
C ALA A 135 -7.24 -11.33 0.94
N ASP A 136 -6.20 -10.60 0.59
CA ASP A 136 -6.04 -9.19 0.96
C ASP A 136 -6.81 -8.31 -0.05
N ALA A 137 -7.78 -7.52 0.45
CA ALA A 137 -8.63 -6.68 -0.39
C ALA A 137 -7.82 -5.64 -1.18
N THR A 138 -6.87 -4.97 -0.52
CA THR A 138 -6.07 -3.92 -1.16
C THR A 138 -5.19 -4.49 -2.27
N GLN A 139 -4.60 -5.66 -2.07
CA GLN A 139 -3.83 -6.31 -3.13
C GLN A 139 -4.71 -6.78 -4.30
N PHE A 140 -5.92 -7.30 -4.00
CA PHE A 140 -6.87 -7.66 -5.04
C PHE A 140 -7.27 -6.43 -5.88
N GLU A 141 -7.64 -5.33 -5.23
CA GLU A 141 -7.97 -4.07 -5.89
C GLU A 141 -6.82 -3.61 -6.80
N GLN A 142 -5.59 -3.57 -6.28
CA GLN A 142 -4.41 -3.20 -7.04
C GLN A 142 -4.18 -4.11 -8.25
N ALA A 143 -4.40 -5.42 -8.10
CA ALA A 143 -4.28 -6.37 -9.21
C ALA A 143 -5.27 -6.05 -10.35
N ILE A 144 -6.54 -5.78 -10.00
CA ILE A 144 -7.57 -5.39 -10.98
C ILE A 144 -7.22 -4.07 -11.66
N LEU A 145 -6.79 -3.06 -10.90
CA LEU A 145 -6.41 -1.76 -11.45
C LEU A 145 -5.21 -1.86 -12.40
N ASN A 146 -4.19 -2.66 -12.06
CA ASN A 146 -3.03 -2.90 -12.91
C ASN A 146 -3.41 -3.54 -14.24
N LEU A 147 -4.29 -4.55 -14.21
CA LEU A 147 -4.79 -5.19 -15.42
C LEU A 147 -5.63 -4.24 -16.28
N ALA A 148 -6.49 -3.43 -15.67
CA ALA A 148 -7.29 -2.44 -16.38
C ALA A 148 -6.44 -1.36 -17.07
N VAL A 149 -5.39 -0.86 -16.40
CA VAL A 149 -4.45 0.11 -17.00
C VAL A 149 -3.67 -0.53 -18.15
N ASN A 150 -3.22 -1.78 -17.99
CA ASN A 150 -2.53 -2.50 -19.07
C ASN A 150 -3.44 -2.72 -20.28
N ALA A 151 -4.70 -3.09 -20.05
CA ALA A 151 -5.71 -3.21 -21.11
C ALA A 151 -5.92 -1.88 -21.86
N ARG A 152 -6.11 -0.77 -21.14
CA ARG A 152 -6.23 0.56 -21.75
C ARG A 152 -5.03 0.90 -22.62
N ASP A 153 -3.82 0.69 -22.09
CA ASP A 153 -2.60 1.02 -22.82
C ASP A 153 -2.41 0.15 -24.08
N ALA A 154 -3.00 -1.04 -24.11
CA ALA A 154 -3.07 -1.91 -25.29
C ALA A 154 -4.18 -1.51 -26.29
N MET A 155 -5.00 -0.50 -25.97
CA MET A 155 -6.15 -0.03 -26.76
C MET A 155 -6.08 1.50 -27.03
N PRO A 156 -5.04 2.02 -27.71
CA PRO A 156 -4.86 3.45 -27.92
C PRO A 156 -5.98 4.11 -28.75
N GLU A 157 -6.61 3.36 -29.66
CA GLU A 157 -7.75 3.83 -30.48
C GLU A 157 -9.11 3.57 -29.81
N GLY A 158 -9.12 3.11 -28.56
CA GLY A 158 -10.31 2.62 -27.87
C GLY A 158 -10.56 1.13 -28.11
N GLY A 159 -11.62 0.61 -27.49
CA GLY A 159 -11.92 -0.82 -27.53
C GLY A 159 -12.91 -1.24 -26.45
N GLN A 160 -12.86 -2.51 -26.08
CA GLN A 160 -13.69 -3.08 -25.02
C GLN A 160 -12.81 -3.73 -23.96
N LEU A 161 -13.09 -3.40 -22.69
CA LEU A 161 -12.59 -4.10 -21.52
C LEU A 161 -13.77 -4.82 -20.86
N ALA A 162 -13.69 -6.14 -20.74
CA ALA A 162 -14.66 -6.95 -20.03
C ALA A 162 -14.04 -7.52 -18.74
N ILE A 163 -14.74 -7.37 -17.61
CA ILE A 163 -14.38 -7.98 -16.33
C ILE A 163 -15.52 -8.92 -15.93
N ARG A 164 -15.24 -10.22 -15.86
CA ARG A 164 -16.24 -11.24 -15.55
C ARG A 164 -15.84 -12.04 -14.34
N THR A 165 -16.81 -12.37 -13.50
CA THR A 165 -16.60 -13.32 -12.40
C THR A 165 -17.56 -14.49 -12.46
N ARG A 166 -17.08 -15.66 -12.05
CA ARG A 166 -17.93 -16.85 -11.84
C ARG A 166 -17.23 -17.85 -10.94
N ASN A 167 -18.02 -18.74 -10.35
CA ASN A 167 -17.48 -19.94 -9.71
C ASN A 167 -17.03 -20.95 -10.80
N VAL A 168 -15.96 -21.68 -10.51
CA VAL A 168 -15.42 -22.77 -11.31
C VAL A 168 -15.28 -23.97 -10.37
N ALA A 169 -16.09 -25.00 -10.58
CA ALA A 169 -15.97 -26.23 -9.79
C ALA A 169 -14.73 -27.03 -10.22
N ALA A 170 -14.20 -27.87 -9.32
CA ALA A 170 -13.02 -28.70 -9.61
C ALA A 170 -13.13 -29.53 -10.92
N ALA A 171 -14.33 -29.97 -11.27
CA ALA A 171 -14.59 -30.73 -12.50
C ALA A 171 -14.41 -29.90 -13.79
N GLU A 172 -14.55 -28.58 -13.73
CA GLU A 172 -14.40 -27.68 -14.87
C GLU A 172 -12.94 -27.26 -15.11
N CYS A 173 -12.04 -27.46 -14.13
CA CYS A 173 -10.64 -27.02 -14.21
C CYS A 173 -9.90 -27.58 -15.43
N ALA A 174 -10.21 -28.82 -15.83
CA ALA A 174 -9.57 -29.48 -16.97
C ALA A 174 -9.80 -28.74 -18.31
N ALA A 175 -10.88 -27.95 -18.43
CA ALA A 175 -11.16 -27.18 -19.64
C ALA A 175 -10.21 -25.98 -19.82
N PHE A 176 -9.48 -25.57 -18.78
CA PHE A 176 -8.56 -24.43 -18.79
C PHE A 176 -7.09 -24.82 -19.04
N GLY A 177 -6.80 -26.11 -19.23
CA GLY A 177 -5.46 -26.63 -19.53
C GLY A 177 -4.77 -27.35 -18.36
N SER A 178 -3.61 -27.94 -18.64
CA SER A 178 -2.91 -28.88 -17.75
C SER A 178 -2.22 -28.26 -16.52
N GLY A 179 -2.19 -26.93 -16.40
CA GLY A 179 -1.48 -26.22 -15.33
C GLY A 179 -2.34 -25.83 -14.12
N LEU A 180 -3.68 -25.97 -14.21
CA LEU A 180 -4.60 -25.65 -13.12
C LEU A 180 -4.86 -26.89 -12.26
N VAL A 181 -4.51 -26.82 -10.98
CA VAL A 181 -4.81 -27.90 -10.02
C VAL A 181 -6.33 -28.01 -9.86
N PRO A 182 -6.95 -29.19 -9.98
CA PRO A 182 -8.38 -29.33 -9.79
C PRO A 182 -8.82 -28.95 -8.36
N SER A 183 -9.62 -27.90 -8.23
CA SER A 183 -10.20 -27.42 -6.97
C SER A 183 -11.38 -26.48 -7.26
N ASP A 184 -12.12 -26.09 -6.22
CA ASP A 184 -13.16 -25.06 -6.33
C ASP A 184 -12.50 -23.66 -6.32
N TYR A 185 -12.70 -22.91 -7.39
CA TYR A 185 -12.17 -21.56 -7.56
C TYR A 185 -13.27 -20.53 -7.81
N VAL A 186 -12.99 -19.30 -7.40
CA VAL A 186 -13.64 -18.11 -7.95
C VAL A 186 -12.74 -17.58 -9.06
N LEU A 187 -13.28 -17.57 -10.28
CA LEU A 187 -12.61 -17.03 -11.47
C LEU A 187 -12.91 -15.55 -11.61
N VAL A 188 -11.86 -14.75 -11.81
CA VAL A 188 -11.92 -13.37 -12.28
C VAL A 188 -11.24 -13.30 -13.65
N GLU A 189 -12.00 -13.02 -14.68
CA GLU A 189 -11.55 -12.91 -16.07
C GLU A 189 -11.51 -11.43 -16.49
N ILE A 190 -10.37 -10.99 -17.00
CA ILE A 190 -10.15 -9.64 -17.53
C ILE A 190 -9.77 -9.80 -19.00
N GLU A 191 -10.67 -9.40 -19.88
CA GLU A 191 -10.54 -9.49 -21.34
C GLU A 191 -10.47 -8.09 -21.95
N ASP A 192 -9.43 -7.83 -22.74
CA ASP A 192 -9.33 -6.64 -23.56
C ASP A 192 -9.31 -6.97 -25.05
N SER A 193 -9.81 -6.05 -25.87
CA SER A 193 -9.78 -6.14 -27.33
C SER A 193 -8.55 -5.42 -27.94
N GLY A 194 -7.45 -5.32 -27.19
CA GLY A 194 -6.26 -4.58 -27.58
C GLY A 194 -5.37 -5.29 -28.59
N THR A 195 -4.13 -4.81 -28.69
CA THR A 195 -3.14 -5.32 -29.66
C THR A 195 -2.70 -6.77 -29.41
N GLY A 196 -2.98 -7.31 -28.22
CA GLY A 196 -2.50 -8.61 -27.79
C GLY A 196 -0.98 -8.67 -27.54
N ILE A 197 -0.50 -9.84 -27.16
CA ILE A 197 0.89 -10.13 -26.75
C ILE A 197 1.50 -11.15 -27.72
N SER A 198 2.75 -10.91 -28.14
CA SER A 198 3.52 -11.86 -28.96
C SER A 198 3.81 -13.15 -28.16
N PRO A 199 3.72 -14.35 -28.78
CA PRO A 199 4.02 -15.62 -28.12
C PRO A 199 5.39 -15.66 -27.41
N GLU A 200 6.39 -15.00 -27.98
CA GLU A 200 7.76 -14.92 -27.42
C GLU A 200 7.84 -14.18 -26.07
N ASN A 201 6.83 -13.36 -25.77
CA ASN A 201 6.77 -12.53 -24.58
C ASN A 201 5.84 -13.10 -23.51
N ILE A 202 4.92 -14.03 -23.85
CA ILE A 202 3.87 -14.53 -22.94
C ILE A 202 4.48 -15.11 -21.65
N GLU A 203 5.59 -15.84 -21.74
CA GLU A 203 6.25 -16.42 -20.56
C GLU A 203 6.98 -15.36 -19.72
N LYS A 204 7.39 -14.25 -20.34
CA LYS A 204 8.20 -13.19 -19.72
C LYS A 204 7.38 -12.05 -19.12
N ILE A 205 6.10 -11.92 -19.48
CA ILE A 205 5.27 -10.78 -19.04
C ILE A 205 5.11 -10.67 -17.52
N PHE A 206 5.31 -11.77 -16.79
CA PHE A 206 5.27 -11.80 -15.33
C PHE A 206 6.64 -11.57 -14.68
N GLU A 207 7.72 -11.47 -15.46
CA GLU A 207 9.05 -11.13 -14.95
C GLU A 207 9.10 -9.66 -14.48
N PRO A 208 9.73 -9.38 -13.33
CA PRO A 208 9.91 -8.01 -12.87
C PRO A 208 10.66 -7.14 -13.88
N PHE A 209 10.20 -5.90 -14.06
CA PHE A 209 10.77 -4.90 -14.97
C PHE A 209 10.69 -5.24 -16.46
N PHE A 210 10.06 -6.36 -16.83
CA PHE A 210 9.79 -6.67 -18.22
C PHE A 210 8.71 -5.74 -18.76
N THR A 211 9.02 -5.01 -19.84
CA THR A 211 8.07 -4.14 -20.53
C THR A 211 8.41 -4.06 -22.01
N THR A 212 7.37 -4.09 -22.85
CA THR A 212 7.48 -3.82 -24.30
C THR A 212 7.27 -2.33 -24.63
N LYS A 213 6.91 -1.52 -23.63
CA LYS A 213 6.69 -0.07 -23.77
C LYS A 213 8.03 0.69 -23.79
N GLU A 214 8.04 1.86 -24.43
CA GLU A 214 9.19 2.77 -24.46
C GLU A 214 9.70 3.13 -23.04
N VAL A 215 10.99 3.44 -22.96
CA VAL A 215 11.67 3.84 -21.73
C VAL A 215 10.91 5.00 -21.07
N GLY A 216 10.46 4.79 -19.83
CA GLY A 216 9.72 5.79 -19.04
C GLY A 216 8.20 5.72 -19.14
N LYS A 217 7.62 4.94 -20.08
CA LYS A 217 6.16 4.75 -20.18
C LYS A 217 5.64 3.50 -19.48
N GLY A 218 6.51 2.51 -19.24
CA GLY A 218 6.17 1.28 -18.52
C GLY A 218 7.21 0.97 -17.45
N THR A 219 6.76 0.73 -16.22
CA THR A 219 7.64 0.29 -15.12
C THR A 219 7.97 -1.20 -15.20
N GLY A 220 7.18 -1.99 -15.93
CA GLY A 220 7.29 -3.45 -15.97
C GLY A 220 6.95 -4.15 -14.65
N LEU A 221 6.34 -3.43 -13.70
CA LEU A 221 6.01 -3.96 -12.36
C LEU A 221 4.55 -4.41 -12.22
N GLY A 222 3.65 -3.93 -13.08
CA GLY A 222 2.21 -4.19 -12.94
C GLY A 222 1.84 -5.68 -12.91
N LEU A 223 2.27 -6.43 -13.94
CA LEU A 223 1.93 -7.86 -14.07
C LEU A 223 2.70 -8.76 -13.09
N SER A 224 3.91 -8.39 -12.71
CA SER A 224 4.67 -9.12 -11.69
C SER A 224 4.04 -8.97 -10.30
N MET A 225 3.47 -7.81 -9.97
CA MET A 225 2.67 -7.62 -8.76
C MET A 225 1.40 -8.46 -8.76
N VAL A 226 0.68 -8.50 -9.90
CA VAL A 226 -0.52 -9.36 -10.06
C VAL A 226 -0.14 -10.83 -9.83
N TYR A 227 0.93 -11.30 -10.47
CA TYR A 227 1.41 -12.67 -10.30
C TYR A 227 1.78 -12.97 -8.84
N GLY A 228 2.47 -12.05 -8.17
CA GLY A 228 2.84 -12.16 -6.75
C GLY A 228 1.62 -12.31 -5.84
N PHE A 229 0.62 -11.43 -5.98
CA PHE A 229 -0.64 -11.48 -5.25
C PHE A 229 -1.36 -12.84 -5.44
N VAL A 230 -1.51 -13.26 -6.69
CA VAL A 230 -2.22 -14.51 -7.02
C VAL A 230 -1.52 -15.71 -6.39
N LYS A 231 -0.18 -15.76 -6.45
CA LYS A 231 0.59 -16.86 -5.83
C LYS A 231 0.56 -16.83 -4.30
N GLN A 232 0.62 -15.65 -3.69
CA GLN A 232 0.52 -15.51 -2.23
C GLN A 232 -0.86 -15.95 -1.69
N THR A 233 -1.90 -15.80 -2.51
CA THR A 233 -3.28 -16.24 -2.19
C THR A 233 -3.51 -17.72 -2.50
N GLY A 234 -2.47 -18.48 -2.93
CA GLY A 234 -2.62 -19.88 -3.33
C GLY A 234 -3.40 -20.07 -4.65
N GLY A 235 -3.55 -19.00 -5.43
CA GLY A 235 -4.28 -18.98 -6.69
C GLY A 235 -3.41 -19.26 -7.93
N PHE A 236 -4.07 -19.21 -9.08
CA PHE A 236 -3.46 -19.39 -10.39
C PHE A 236 -3.81 -18.24 -11.32
N ILE A 237 -2.88 -17.86 -12.20
CA ILE A 237 -3.13 -16.89 -13.25
C ILE A 237 -2.75 -17.50 -14.60
N LEU A 238 -3.66 -17.39 -15.56
CA LEU A 238 -3.46 -17.78 -16.96
C LEU A 238 -3.59 -16.54 -17.84
N CYS A 239 -2.84 -16.52 -18.94
CA CYS A 239 -2.90 -15.47 -19.95
C CYS A 239 -3.08 -16.13 -21.32
N ASP A 240 -4.21 -15.85 -21.96
CA ASP A 240 -4.45 -16.19 -23.36
C ASP A 240 -4.39 -14.91 -24.18
N SER A 241 -3.45 -14.83 -25.11
CA SER A 241 -3.28 -13.66 -25.95
C SER A 241 -2.72 -14.04 -27.32
N ALA A 242 -3.10 -13.27 -28.32
CA ALA A 242 -2.49 -13.34 -29.64
C ALA A 242 -2.48 -11.95 -30.27
N LEU A 243 -1.45 -11.66 -31.06
CA LEU A 243 -1.33 -10.38 -31.76
C LEU A 243 -2.59 -10.10 -32.60
N GLY A 244 -3.16 -8.91 -32.38
CA GLY A 244 -4.37 -8.44 -33.04
C GLY A 244 -5.69 -9.06 -32.56
N ARG A 245 -5.67 -9.92 -31.52
CA ARG A 245 -6.89 -10.54 -30.96
C ARG A 245 -7.24 -10.07 -29.54
N GLY A 246 -6.40 -9.25 -28.92
CA GLY A 246 -6.55 -8.86 -27.52
C GLY A 246 -5.92 -9.85 -26.54
N THR A 247 -6.22 -9.66 -25.27
CA THR A 247 -5.64 -10.43 -24.17
C THR A 247 -6.71 -10.81 -23.17
N VAL A 248 -6.65 -12.04 -22.66
CA VAL A 248 -7.50 -12.53 -21.59
C VAL A 248 -6.64 -13.02 -20.43
N PHE A 249 -6.69 -12.31 -19.31
CA PHE A 249 -6.14 -12.76 -18.05
C PHE A 249 -7.21 -13.47 -17.23
N ARG A 250 -6.92 -14.67 -16.73
CA ARG A 250 -7.81 -15.45 -15.86
C ARG A 250 -7.13 -15.68 -14.52
N ILE A 251 -7.68 -15.10 -13.47
CA ILE A 251 -7.25 -15.27 -12.09
C ILE A 251 -8.18 -16.26 -11.40
N PHE A 252 -7.62 -17.33 -10.85
CA PHE A 252 -8.32 -18.35 -10.08
C PHE A 252 -7.94 -18.18 -8.62
N LEU A 253 -8.89 -17.78 -7.77
CA LEU A 253 -8.71 -17.68 -6.33
C LEU A 253 -9.42 -18.85 -5.64
N PRO A 254 -8.76 -19.58 -4.73
CA PRO A 254 -9.36 -20.75 -4.10
C PRO A 254 -10.58 -20.33 -3.28
N ARG A 255 -11.65 -21.12 -3.37
CA ARG A 255 -12.82 -20.97 -2.52
C ARG A 255 -12.41 -21.08 -1.05
N TYR A 256 -12.80 -20.10 -0.25
CA TYR A 256 -12.76 -20.23 1.20
C TYR A 256 -13.92 -21.12 1.66
N VAL A 257 -13.58 -22.14 2.43
CA VAL A 257 -14.53 -22.95 3.17
C VAL A 257 -14.15 -22.78 4.64
N GLU A 258 -15.07 -22.27 5.44
CA GLU A 258 -14.86 -22.14 6.88
C GLU A 258 -14.64 -23.55 7.46
N GLU A 259 -13.39 -23.89 7.76
CA GLU A 259 -13.10 -25.12 8.49
C GLU A 259 -13.68 -24.96 9.89
N LYS A 260 -14.74 -25.73 10.20
CA LYS A 260 -15.13 -26.05 11.58
C LYS A 260 -14.05 -26.92 12.22
N SER A 261 -12.87 -26.35 12.42
CA SER A 261 -11.81 -26.92 13.24
C SER A 261 -12.19 -26.71 14.70
N ALA A 262 -12.72 -27.78 15.29
CA ALA A 262 -12.90 -27.94 16.72
C ALA A 262 -11.53 -27.95 17.42
N PHE A 263 -11.03 -26.77 17.79
CA PHE A 263 -10.04 -26.62 18.85
C PHE A 263 -10.45 -25.44 19.74
N LEU A 264 -11.09 -25.80 20.84
CA LEU A 264 -11.21 -25.12 22.14
C LEU A 264 -10.67 -23.68 22.18
N SER A 265 -11.55 -22.71 21.91
CA SER A 265 -11.46 -21.40 22.54
C SER A 265 -11.80 -21.55 24.03
N PRO A 266 -11.01 -21.00 24.97
CA PRO A 266 -11.48 -20.77 26.32
C PRO A 266 -12.58 -19.72 26.25
N GLU A 267 -13.76 -20.17 26.66
CA GLU A 267 -14.97 -19.44 26.98
C GLU A 267 -14.73 -18.01 27.49
N GLY A 268 -15.46 -17.05 26.92
CA GLY A 268 -15.69 -15.76 27.56
C GLY A 268 -15.90 -14.60 26.60
N GLU A 269 -17.05 -14.55 25.93
CA GLU A 269 -18.01 -13.43 26.11
C GLU A 269 -19.16 -13.55 25.11
N ALA A 270 -20.36 -13.48 25.69
CA ALA A 270 -21.61 -13.86 25.05
C ALA A 270 -22.04 -12.87 23.98
N ALA A 271 -22.62 -13.43 22.92
CA ALA A 271 -23.39 -12.73 21.92
C ALA A 271 -24.52 -11.90 22.56
N MET A 272 -24.61 -10.63 22.18
CA MET A 272 -25.87 -9.90 22.17
C MET A 272 -26.06 -9.29 20.77
N THR A 273 -27.06 -9.82 20.09
CA THR A 273 -27.64 -9.36 18.82
C THR A 273 -28.06 -7.89 18.87
N PRO A 274 -27.93 -7.11 17.77
CA PRO A 274 -28.42 -5.75 17.71
C PRO A 274 -29.94 -5.74 17.49
N SER A 275 -30.69 -5.24 18.47
CA SER A 275 -32.10 -4.88 18.31
C SER A 275 -32.18 -3.47 17.74
N ALA A 276 -32.91 -3.33 16.64
CA ALA A 276 -33.34 -2.06 16.10
C ALA A 276 -34.21 -1.32 17.14
N ALA A 277 -33.89 -0.06 17.39
CA ALA A 277 -34.78 0.92 18.01
C ALA A 277 -34.48 2.29 17.40
N GLU A 278 -35.49 2.81 16.71
CA GLU A 278 -35.59 4.18 16.19
C GLU A 278 -35.56 5.19 17.34
N ILE A 279 -34.69 6.20 17.31
CA ILE A 279 -34.93 7.51 17.94
C ILE A 279 -34.26 8.63 17.11
N GLU A 280 -35.14 9.37 16.44
CA GLU A 280 -35.24 10.84 16.31
C GLU A 280 -34.09 11.70 15.74
N VAL A 281 -34.50 12.44 14.71
CA VAL A 281 -33.84 13.59 14.11
C VAL A 281 -33.93 14.77 15.07
N SER A 282 -32.78 15.32 15.47
CA SER A 282 -32.71 16.63 16.14
C SER A 282 -31.64 17.47 15.46
N ASP A 283 -32.09 18.52 14.76
CA ASP A 283 -31.31 19.67 14.38
C ASP A 283 -30.55 20.24 15.59
N ALA A 284 -29.22 20.39 15.49
CA ALA A 284 -28.49 21.49 16.10
C ALA A 284 -27.00 21.48 15.71
N LEU A 285 -26.63 22.55 14.99
CA LEU A 285 -25.36 23.28 15.05
C LEU A 285 -24.16 22.68 14.31
N GLU A 286 -23.86 23.33 13.19
CA GLU A 286 -22.57 23.39 12.51
C GLU A 286 -21.40 23.39 13.53
N PRO A 287 -20.35 22.59 13.33
CA PRO A 287 -19.17 22.69 14.16
C PRO A 287 -18.58 24.10 14.01
N PRO A 288 -18.28 24.80 15.12
CA PRO A 288 -17.78 26.16 15.06
C PRO A 288 -16.46 26.18 14.27
N ALA A 289 -16.23 27.25 13.51
CA ALA A 289 -14.95 27.52 12.88
C ALA A 289 -13.82 27.38 13.92
N VAL A 290 -13.06 26.29 13.86
CA VAL A 290 -12.18 25.89 14.96
C VAL A 290 -10.88 26.69 14.87
N ASP A 291 -10.63 27.48 15.91
CA ASP A 291 -9.38 28.22 16.15
C ASP A 291 -8.14 27.32 15.97
N HIS A 292 -7.17 27.86 15.23
CA HIS A 292 -5.97 27.15 14.76
C HIS A 292 -4.70 27.46 15.57
N THR A 293 -4.84 28.08 16.75
CA THR A 293 -3.73 28.42 17.65
C THR A 293 -3.49 27.27 18.63
N GLY A 294 -2.30 26.68 18.57
CA GLY A 294 -1.82 25.72 19.58
C GLY A 294 -1.01 26.44 20.65
N THR A 295 -1.09 25.94 21.89
CA THR A 295 -0.20 26.32 23.01
C THR A 295 0.43 25.03 23.54
N GLY A 296 1.75 24.90 23.43
CA GLY A 296 2.49 23.73 23.90
C GLY A 296 3.90 23.68 23.30
N CYS A 297 4.82 22.98 23.98
CA CYS A 297 6.19 22.77 23.55
C CYS A 297 6.36 21.37 22.93
N VAL A 298 6.80 21.34 21.67
CA VAL A 298 7.00 20.12 20.89
C VAL A 298 8.49 19.89 20.66
N LEU A 299 9.00 18.73 21.09
CA LEU A 299 10.34 18.27 20.71
C LEU A 299 10.25 17.52 19.38
N LEU A 300 10.87 18.06 18.34
CA LEU A 300 10.92 17.48 17.00
C LEU A 300 12.29 16.83 16.78
N VAL A 301 12.30 15.51 16.57
CA VAL A 301 13.50 14.71 16.31
C VAL A 301 13.41 14.11 14.91
N GLU A 302 14.25 14.58 14.01
CA GLU A 302 14.29 14.16 12.60
C GLU A 302 15.71 14.35 12.09
N ASP A 303 16.31 13.32 11.49
CA ASP A 303 17.70 13.34 11.01
C ASP A 303 17.85 14.18 9.73
N GLU A 304 16.88 14.13 8.83
CA GLU A 304 16.88 14.87 7.58
C GLU A 304 16.58 16.37 7.79
N GLU A 305 17.60 17.22 7.60
CA GLU A 305 17.54 18.66 7.88
C GLU A 305 16.37 19.37 7.16
N ALA A 306 16.11 19.01 5.90
CA ALA A 306 15.03 19.62 5.11
C ALA A 306 13.64 19.28 5.67
N VAL A 307 13.44 18.03 6.12
CA VAL A 307 12.18 17.57 6.72
C VAL A 307 12.00 18.18 8.11
N ARG A 308 13.08 18.22 8.91
CA ARG A 308 13.10 18.85 10.24
C ARG A 308 12.71 20.32 10.16
N LYS A 309 13.36 21.10 9.29
CA LYS A 309 13.04 22.52 9.09
C LYS A 309 11.61 22.75 8.60
N PHE A 310 11.09 21.88 7.73
CA PHE A 310 9.71 21.95 7.28
C PHE A 310 8.72 21.73 8.44
N ALA A 311 8.87 20.65 9.20
CA ALA A 311 7.99 20.31 10.31
C ALA A 311 8.10 21.34 11.45
N ALA A 312 9.30 21.86 11.75
CA ALA A 312 9.48 22.93 12.73
C ALA A 312 8.74 24.20 12.31
N ARG A 313 8.95 24.67 11.07
CA ARG A 313 8.28 25.87 10.55
C ARG A 313 6.75 25.70 10.52
N ALA A 314 6.27 24.50 10.19
CA ALA A 314 4.86 24.15 10.23
C ALA A 314 4.24 24.33 11.62
N LEU A 315 4.89 23.78 12.64
CA LEU A 315 4.44 23.85 14.04
C LEU A 315 4.54 25.26 14.62
N VAL A 316 5.65 25.96 14.39
CA VAL A 316 5.84 27.37 14.82
C VAL A 316 4.78 28.28 14.19
N SER A 317 4.43 28.06 12.91
CA SER A 317 3.38 28.85 12.25
C SER A 317 1.98 28.71 12.87
N ARG A 318 1.79 27.70 13.73
CA ARG A 318 0.55 27.43 14.46
C ARG A 318 0.63 27.79 15.95
N GLY A 319 1.73 28.41 16.39
CA GLY A 319 1.89 28.91 17.76
C GLY A 319 2.56 27.94 18.74
N TYR A 320 3.02 26.77 18.29
CA TYR A 320 3.80 25.86 19.13
C TYR A 320 5.24 26.36 19.30
N GLU A 321 5.78 26.19 20.50
CA GLU A 321 7.23 26.26 20.73
C GLU A 321 7.84 24.95 20.25
N VAL A 322 8.90 25.01 19.43
CA VAL A 322 9.52 23.82 18.84
C VAL A 322 10.98 23.76 19.24
N LEU A 323 11.35 22.64 19.86
CA LEU A 323 12.72 22.25 20.12
C LEU A 323 13.15 21.27 19.03
N GLU A 324 14.21 21.58 18.30
CA GLU A 324 14.69 20.76 17.17
C GLU A 324 15.90 19.93 17.58
N ALA A 325 15.91 18.64 17.23
CA ALA A 325 17.06 17.74 17.38
C ALA A 325 17.26 16.91 16.10
N ALA A 326 18.51 16.68 15.71
CA ALA A 326 18.87 15.87 14.54
C ALA A 326 19.07 14.38 14.89
N SER A 327 19.10 14.02 16.16
CA SER A 327 19.25 12.63 16.61
C SER A 327 18.57 12.40 17.96
N GLY A 328 18.29 11.13 18.29
CA GLY A 328 17.78 10.77 19.61
C GLY A 328 18.74 11.15 20.75
N ARG A 329 20.06 11.16 20.50
CA ARG A 329 21.05 11.59 21.49
C ARG A 329 20.97 13.09 21.76
N GLU A 330 20.94 13.89 20.70
CA GLU A 330 20.78 15.33 20.80
C GLU A 330 19.45 15.70 21.47
N ALA A 331 18.38 14.95 21.19
CA ALA A 331 17.09 15.14 21.86
C ALA A 331 17.16 14.95 23.38
N ILE A 332 17.91 13.94 23.84
CA ILE A 332 18.13 13.66 25.27
C ILE A 332 18.97 14.77 25.91
N ASP A 333 20.06 15.17 25.27
CA ASP A 333 20.94 16.22 25.75
C ASP A 333 20.20 17.56 25.85
N LEU A 334 19.38 17.87 24.83
CA LEU A 334 18.53 19.07 24.81
C LEU A 334 17.53 19.07 25.97
N LEU A 335 16.90 17.92 26.27
CA LEU A 335 16.00 17.80 27.43
C LEU A 335 16.71 17.95 28.77
N ASP A 336 17.98 17.56 28.86
CA ASP A 336 18.77 17.69 30.09
C ASP A 336 19.26 19.14 30.31
N GLU A 337 19.53 19.87 29.23
CA GLU A 337 19.97 21.26 29.26
C GLU A 337 18.80 22.26 29.43
N THR A 338 17.63 21.93 28.90
CA THR A 338 16.48 22.84 28.86
C THR A 338 15.63 22.72 30.12
N LYS A 339 15.20 23.84 30.69
CA LYS A 339 14.23 23.87 31.82
C LYS A 339 12.77 23.86 31.37
N THR A 340 12.51 23.82 30.07
CA THR A 340 11.18 23.87 29.47
C THR A 340 10.55 22.49 29.52
N SER A 341 9.32 22.40 30.02
CA SER A 341 8.55 21.15 29.98
C SER A 341 8.10 20.87 28.54
N VAL A 342 8.46 19.71 28.01
CA VAL A 342 8.01 19.24 26.70
C VAL A 342 6.68 18.51 26.85
N ASP A 343 5.66 18.92 26.09
CA ASP A 343 4.31 18.35 26.14
C ASP A 343 4.14 17.17 25.18
N LEU A 344 4.93 17.16 24.10
CA LEU A 344 4.85 16.20 23.02
C LEU A 344 6.21 16.00 22.35
N VAL A 345 6.55 14.77 22.03
CA VAL A 345 7.69 14.45 21.16
C VAL A 345 7.17 13.95 19.82
N VAL A 346 7.71 14.49 18.74
CA VAL A 346 7.50 14.01 17.36
C VAL A 346 8.84 13.49 16.88
N SER A 347 8.96 12.18 16.67
CA SER A 347 10.23 11.53 16.32
C SER A 347 10.10 10.70 15.06
N ASP A 348 11.11 10.77 14.18
CA ASP A 348 11.29 9.72 13.17
C ASP A 348 11.60 8.38 13.85
N VAL A 349 11.21 7.29 13.20
CA VAL A 349 11.44 5.93 13.67
C VAL A 349 12.84 5.44 13.31
N VAL A 350 13.30 5.73 12.10
CA VAL A 350 14.60 5.24 11.60
C VAL A 350 15.56 6.40 11.60
N MET A 351 16.43 6.46 12.61
CA MET A 351 17.45 7.50 12.74
C MET A 351 18.82 6.87 13.04
N PRO A 352 19.93 7.49 12.61
CA PRO A 352 21.27 7.08 12.99
C PRO A 352 21.50 7.16 14.51
N GLU A 353 22.40 6.32 15.03
CA GLU A 353 22.82 6.24 16.44
C GLU A 353 21.75 5.78 17.44
N MET A 354 20.56 6.38 17.44
CA MET A 354 19.45 6.06 18.33
C MET A 354 18.12 6.11 17.57
N ASP A 355 17.47 4.95 17.45
CA ASP A 355 16.17 4.82 16.80
C ASP A 355 15.01 5.36 17.68
N GLY A 356 13.88 5.65 17.06
CA GLY A 356 12.70 6.19 17.74
C GLY A 356 12.23 5.35 18.95
N PRO A 357 12.15 4.00 18.85
CA PRO A 357 11.82 3.14 19.99
C PRO A 357 12.81 3.24 21.16
N THR A 358 14.11 3.30 20.87
CA THR A 358 15.13 3.43 21.93
C THR A 358 15.06 4.80 22.59
N LEU A 359 14.85 5.86 21.81
CA LEU A 359 14.60 7.20 22.33
C LEU A 359 13.37 7.19 23.27
N MET A 360 12.23 6.65 22.83
CA MET A 360 11.03 6.55 23.65
C MET A 360 11.28 5.83 24.98
N ARG A 361 12.00 4.71 24.97
CA ARG A 361 12.33 3.98 26.20
C ARG A 361 13.14 4.83 27.17
N GLU A 362 14.11 5.60 26.68
CA GLU A 362 14.89 6.51 27.54
C GLU A 362 14.05 7.68 28.05
N LEU A 363 13.19 8.26 27.22
CA LEU A 363 12.31 9.36 27.62
C LEU A 363 11.27 8.92 28.66
N ARG A 364 10.69 7.73 28.51
CA ARG A 364 9.70 7.20 29.46
C ARG A 364 10.28 6.83 30.83
N LYS A 365 11.59 6.59 30.93
CA LYS A 365 12.25 6.47 32.24
C LYS A 365 12.22 7.79 33.02
N ARG A 366 12.15 8.92 32.32
CA ARG A 366 12.10 10.27 32.91
C ARG A 366 10.66 10.70 33.16
N ASP A 367 9.80 10.55 32.15
CA ASP A 367 8.39 10.87 32.24
C ASP A 367 7.53 9.76 31.57
N PRO A 368 6.90 8.89 32.38
CA PRO A 368 6.02 7.84 31.88
C PRO A 368 4.76 8.34 31.16
N ALA A 369 4.35 9.60 31.38
CA ALA A 369 3.15 10.19 30.80
C ALA A 369 3.43 10.97 29.51
N LEU A 370 4.71 11.12 29.12
CA LEU A 370 5.11 11.87 27.94
C LEU A 370 4.46 11.32 26.67
N LYS A 371 3.83 12.21 25.91
CA LYS A 371 3.15 11.87 24.67
C LYS A 371 4.16 11.82 23.53
N ILE A 372 4.09 10.78 22.71
CA ILE A 372 5.05 10.55 21.62
C ILE A 372 4.29 10.21 20.34
N ILE A 373 4.62 10.92 19.26
CA ILE A 373 4.19 10.66 17.90
C ILE A 373 5.38 10.12 17.12
N PHE A 374 5.20 8.93 16.55
CA PHE A 374 6.16 8.37 15.61
C PHE A 374 5.80 8.73 14.19
N VAL A 375 6.77 9.28 13.47
CA VAL A 375 6.66 9.60 12.07
C VAL A 375 7.42 8.51 11.31
N SER A 376 6.78 7.76 10.43
CA SER A 376 7.49 6.70 9.70
C SER A 376 6.91 6.43 8.32
N GLY A 377 7.78 6.06 7.39
CA GLY A 377 7.32 5.47 6.13
C GLY A 377 6.78 4.06 6.28
N TYR A 378 7.01 3.34 7.40
CA TYR A 378 6.62 1.93 7.61
C TYR A 378 5.16 1.79 8.10
N ALA A 379 4.58 0.58 8.07
CA ALA A 379 3.23 0.34 8.59
C ALA A 379 3.24 0.25 10.12
N GLU A 380 2.20 0.80 10.76
CA GLU A 380 2.00 0.83 12.22
C GLU A 380 2.14 -0.57 12.87
N ASP A 381 1.62 -1.63 12.23
CA ASP A 381 1.67 -3.00 12.74
C ASP A 381 3.09 -3.59 12.84
N ALA A 382 3.98 -3.22 11.92
CA ALA A 382 5.36 -3.71 11.92
C ALA A 382 6.17 -3.05 13.05
N PHE A 383 5.75 -1.85 13.44
CA PHE A 383 6.32 -1.10 14.55
C PHE A 383 5.76 -1.58 15.89
N ALA A 384 4.43 -1.77 15.99
CA ALA A 384 3.77 -2.27 17.20
C ALA A 384 4.32 -3.62 17.69
N LYS A 385 4.74 -4.51 16.78
CA LYS A 385 5.38 -5.80 17.11
C LYS A 385 6.75 -5.69 17.78
N ASN A 386 7.44 -4.56 17.61
CA ASN A 386 8.76 -4.29 18.21
C ASN A 386 8.67 -3.43 19.48
N LEU A 387 7.45 -3.04 19.90
CA LEU A 387 7.22 -2.34 21.15
C LEU A 387 6.73 -3.30 22.24
N PRO A 388 7.08 -3.04 23.50
CA PRO A 388 6.48 -3.75 24.64
C PRO A 388 4.96 -3.60 24.64
N GLU A 389 4.24 -4.68 24.99
CA GLU A 389 2.78 -4.65 25.13
C GLU A 389 2.34 -3.56 26.12
N GLY A 390 1.39 -2.70 25.71
CA GLY A 390 0.75 -1.70 26.56
C GLY A 390 1.24 -0.25 26.41
N GLU A 391 2.20 0.03 25.52
CA GLU A 391 2.66 1.40 25.29
C GLU A 391 1.72 2.21 24.37
N ARG A 392 1.26 3.39 24.86
CA ARG A 392 0.43 4.33 24.08
C ARG A 392 1.31 5.25 23.24
N PHE A 393 1.23 5.16 21.92
CA PHE A 393 1.87 6.09 20.98
C PHE A 393 0.89 6.44 19.85
N THR A 394 1.13 7.57 19.19
CA THR A 394 0.37 7.96 17.99
C THR A 394 1.27 7.79 16.77
N PHE A 395 0.71 7.29 15.67
CA PHE A 395 1.46 7.04 14.45
C PHE A 395 1.08 8.03 13.34
N LEU A 396 2.08 8.61 12.67
CA LEU A 396 1.91 9.49 11.51
C LEU A 396 2.69 8.93 10.30
N PRO A 397 2.00 8.39 9.28
CA PRO A 397 2.68 7.83 8.11
C PRO A 397 3.35 8.90 7.25
N LYS A 398 4.62 8.70 6.89
CA LYS A 398 5.29 9.43 5.80
C LYS A 398 4.79 8.87 4.45
N PRO A 399 4.45 9.71 3.45
CA PRO A 399 4.51 11.18 3.47
C PRO A 399 3.21 11.79 4.01
N PHE A 400 3.32 12.77 4.91
CA PHE A 400 2.20 13.46 5.57
C PHE A 400 2.05 14.90 5.06
N THR A 401 0.84 15.45 5.09
CA THR A 401 0.57 16.86 4.77
C THR A 401 0.76 17.76 5.99
N LEU A 402 0.94 19.06 5.75
CA LEU A 402 0.95 20.07 6.81
C LEU A 402 -0.28 19.96 7.72
N LYS A 403 -1.46 19.77 7.12
CA LYS A 403 -2.73 19.62 7.84
C LYS A 403 -2.72 18.40 8.75
N GLN A 404 -2.27 17.25 8.24
CA GLN A 404 -2.20 16.00 9.01
C GLN A 404 -1.24 16.11 10.20
N LEU A 405 -0.06 16.73 10.04
CA LEU A 405 0.87 16.95 11.15
C LEU A 405 0.22 17.77 12.27
N ILE A 406 -0.42 18.89 11.90
CA ILE A 406 -1.06 19.82 12.87
C ILE A 406 -2.23 19.14 13.57
N GLU A 407 -3.09 18.43 12.85
CA GLU A 407 -4.24 17.71 13.41
C GLU A 407 -3.79 16.62 14.38
N THR A 408 -2.73 15.89 14.05
CA THR A 408 -2.18 14.82 14.90
C THR A 408 -1.56 15.39 16.17
N VAL A 409 -0.77 16.45 16.05
CA VAL A 409 -0.17 17.16 17.21
C VAL A 409 -1.24 17.75 18.12
N LYS A 410 -2.27 18.40 17.56
CA LYS A 410 -3.38 18.96 18.34
C LYS A 410 -4.13 17.87 19.10
N THR A 411 -4.49 16.78 18.41
CA THR A 411 -5.21 15.65 19.03
C THR A 411 -4.38 14.99 20.13
N ALA A 412 -3.06 14.91 19.95
CA ALA A 412 -2.16 14.37 20.97
C ALA A 412 -2.09 15.29 22.19
N ILE A 413 -1.87 16.60 22.01
CA ILE A 413 -1.73 17.55 23.12
C ILE A 413 -3.04 17.74 23.88
N GLY A 414 -4.18 17.78 23.20
CA GLY A 414 -5.52 17.96 23.78
C GLY A 414 -6.17 19.23 23.25
#